data_AF-A0A9E1W5S4-F1
#
_entry.id   AF-A0A9E1W5S4-F1
#
_cell.length_a   1.000
_cell.length_b   1.000
_cell.length_c   1.000
_cell.angle_alpha   90.00
_cell.angle_beta   90.00
_cell.angle_gamma   90.00
#
_symmetry.space_group_name_H-M   'P 1'
#
loop_
_entity.id
_entity.type
_entity.pdbx_description
1 polymer ?
#
loop_
_entity_poly.entity_id
_entity_poly.type
_entity_poly.pdbx_seq_one_letter_code
_entity_poly.pdbx_strand_id
1 'polypeptide(L)'
;MTDSILQSEIDRMLESLDGALTSHSRVIDGLLDLRSASGDDVKLVAVIEESLKNIPGRSAVETEWWKNQLTTFRLMTDEAVGAQN
;
A
#
# COMPACT_ATOMS: atom_id res chain seq x y z
N MET A 1 -13.38 -7.99 -9.28
CA MET A 1 -12.37 -9.09 -9.34
C MET A 1 -11.00 -8.57 -8.96
N THR A 2 -10.60 -7.39 -9.46
CA THR A 2 -9.37 -6.67 -9.09
C THR A 2 -9.25 -6.37 -7.59
N ASP A 3 -10.35 -6.00 -6.92
CA ASP A 3 -10.33 -5.62 -5.50
C ASP A 3 -9.92 -6.77 -4.56
N SER A 4 -10.29 -8.01 -4.89
CA SER A 4 -9.85 -9.20 -4.15
C SER A 4 -8.36 -9.50 -4.34
N ILE A 5 -7.79 -9.14 -5.49
CA ILE A 5 -6.36 -9.32 -5.79
C ILE A 5 -5.54 -8.27 -5.03
N LEU A 6 -5.99 -7.01 -5.06
CA LEU A 6 -5.35 -5.92 -4.35
C LEU A 6 -5.34 -6.15 -2.83
N GLN A 7 -6.48 -6.54 -2.23
CA GLN A 7 -6.54 -6.90 -0.81
C GLN A 7 -5.56 -8.04 -0.46
N SER A 8 -5.52 -9.08 -1.29
CA SER A 8 -4.60 -10.21 -1.06
C SER A 8 -3.13 -9.80 -1.13
N GLU A 9 -2.79 -8.84 -2.00
CA GLU A 9 -1.43 -8.33 -2.12
C GLU A 9 -1.06 -7.45 -0.92
N ILE A 10 -1.97 -6.59 -0.46
CA ILE A 10 -1.76 -5.80 0.76
C ILE A 10 -1.56 -6.71 1.98
N ASP A 11 -2.39 -7.73 2.14
CA ASP A 11 -2.29 -8.70 3.24
C ASP A 11 -0.96 -9.46 3.18
N ARG A 12 -0.53 -9.92 1.99
CA ARG A 12 0.78 -10.53 1.80
C ARG A 12 1.92 -9.57 2.19
N MET A 13 1.85 -8.31 1.79
CA MET A 13 2.88 -7.32 2.12
C MET A 13 2.96 -7.11 3.63
N LEU A 14 1.82 -7.00 4.33
CA LEU A 14 1.73 -6.88 5.78
C LEU A 14 2.32 -8.09 6.51
N GLU A 15 2.01 -9.31 6.07
CA GLU A 15 2.56 -10.55 6.64
C GLU A 15 4.08 -10.67 6.43
N SER A 16 4.60 -10.06 5.37
CA SER A 16 6.02 -10.07 5.05
C SER A 16 6.86 -9.05 5.83
N LEU A 17 6.23 -8.20 6.64
CA LEU A 17 6.93 -7.19 7.43
C LEU A 17 7.68 -7.84 8.59
N ASP A 18 8.97 -7.55 8.65
CA ASP A 18 9.90 -8.03 9.67
C ASP A 18 10.79 -6.87 10.11
N GLY A 19 11.20 -6.91 11.38
CA GLY A 19 12.15 -5.97 11.97
C GLY A 19 11.63 -4.53 12.06
N ALA A 20 12.53 -3.64 12.48
CA ALA A 20 12.21 -2.23 12.69
C ALA A 20 12.31 -1.39 11.40
N LEU A 21 13.03 -1.88 10.39
CA LEU A 21 13.32 -1.16 9.16
C LEU A 21 13.01 -2.00 7.93
N THR A 22 12.38 -1.36 6.96
CA THR A 22 12.16 -1.90 5.61
C THR A 22 13.07 -1.15 4.63
N SER A 23 13.65 -1.86 3.66
CA SER A 23 14.45 -1.21 2.60
C SER A 23 13.61 -0.18 1.85
N HIS A 24 14.19 0.99 1.59
CA HIS A 24 13.53 2.04 0.82
C HIS A 24 13.12 1.57 -0.58
N SER A 25 13.95 0.74 -1.24
CA SER A 25 13.61 0.16 -2.54
C SER A 25 12.37 -0.74 -2.48
N ARG A 26 12.25 -1.57 -1.43
CA ARG A 26 11.11 -2.48 -1.25
C ARG A 26 9.80 -1.71 -1.03
N VAL A 27 9.87 -0.57 -0.34
CA VAL A 27 8.72 0.31 -0.17
C VAL A 27 8.30 0.94 -1.50
N ILE A 28 9.26 1.42 -2.30
CA ILE A 28 8.97 1.97 -3.64
C ILE A 28 8.33 0.90 -4.53
N ASP A 29 8.95 -0.29 -4.62
CA ASP A 29 8.45 -1.38 -5.45
C ASP A 29 7.02 -1.77 -5.02
N GLY A 30 6.79 -1.93 -3.71
CA GLY A 30 5.46 -2.23 -3.18
C GLY A 30 4.42 -1.15 -3.51
N LEU A 31 4.77 0.13 -3.41
CA LEU A 31 3.87 1.23 -3.79
C LEU A 31 3.56 1.22 -5.29
N LEU A 32 4.54 0.93 -6.15
CA LEU A 32 4.34 0.86 -7.60
C LEU A 32 3.49 -0.35 -8.02
N ASP A 33 3.67 -1.49 -7.34
CA ASP A 33 2.85 -2.69 -7.53
C ASP A 33 1.40 -2.42 -7.12
N LEU A 34 1.18 -1.84 -5.94
CA LEU A 34 -0.15 -1.44 -5.47
C LEU A 34 -0.81 -0.44 -6.42
N ARG A 35 -0.07 0.59 -6.87
CA ARG A 35 -0.57 1.56 -7.85
C ARG A 35 -1.07 0.88 -9.13
N SER A 36 -0.33 -0.11 -9.61
CA SER A 36 -0.68 -0.85 -10.83
C SER A 36 -1.89 -1.77 -10.59
N ALA A 37 -2.01 -2.36 -9.40
CA ALA A 37 -3.12 -3.21 -9.01
C ALA A 37 -4.43 -2.44 -8.71
N SER A 38 -4.34 -1.17 -8.30
CA SER A 38 -5.51 -0.31 -7.99
C SER A 38 -6.40 0.02 -9.19
N GLY A 39 -5.92 -0.23 -10.43
CA GLY A 39 -6.71 0.00 -11.64
C GLY A 39 -7.25 1.45 -11.73
N ASP A 40 -8.58 1.57 -11.84
CA ASP A 40 -9.28 2.85 -12.01
C ASP A 40 -9.76 3.48 -10.68
N ASP A 41 -9.36 2.95 -9.51
CA ASP A 41 -9.68 3.59 -8.23
C ASP A 41 -8.86 4.88 -8.04
N VAL A 42 -9.41 5.98 -8.56
CA VAL A 42 -8.78 7.31 -8.55
C VAL A 42 -8.40 7.76 -7.14
N LYS A 43 -9.21 7.43 -6.12
CA LYS A 43 -8.93 7.87 -4.75
C LYS A 43 -7.75 7.10 -4.18
N LEU A 44 -7.75 5.78 -4.32
CA LEU A 44 -6.65 4.96 -3.84
C LEU A 44 -5.34 5.28 -4.58
N VAL A 45 -5.39 5.43 -5.90
CA VAL A 45 -4.23 5.83 -6.71
C VAL A 45 -3.68 7.18 -6.23
N ALA A 46 -4.53 8.16 -5.95
CA ALA A 46 -4.08 9.47 -5.46
C ALA A 46 -3.36 9.39 -4.11
N VAL A 47 -3.81 8.54 -3.18
CA VAL A 47 -3.15 8.36 -1.89
C VAL A 47 -1.82 7.61 -2.06
N ILE A 48 -1.76 6.58 -2.90
CA ILE A 48 -0.50 5.85 -3.19
C ILE A 48 0.54 6.78 -3.82
N GLU A 49 0.13 7.65 -4.76
CA GLU A 49 0.99 8.66 -5.38
C GLU A 49 1.52 9.69 -4.37
N GLU A 50 0.71 10.05 -3.38
CA GLU A 50 1.16 10.94 -2.30
C GLU A 50 2.17 10.24 -1.38
N SER A 51 1.95 8.96 -1.05
CA SER A 51 2.92 8.16 -0.30
C SER A 51 4.25 8.01 -1.04
N LEU A 52 4.23 7.81 -2.36
CA LEU A 52 5.43 7.73 -3.22
C LEU A 52 6.27 9.02 -3.18
N LYS A 53 5.63 10.18 -3.09
CA LYS A 53 6.34 11.49 -3.01
C LYS A 53 6.96 11.74 -1.64
N ASN A 54 6.41 11.13 -0.60
CA ASN A 54 6.72 11.44 0.79
C ASN A 54 7.31 10.24 1.56
N ILE A 55 7.97 9.31 0.86
CA ILE A 55 8.64 8.19 1.52
C ILE A 55 9.76 8.74 2.41
N PRO A 56 9.76 8.44 3.73
CA PRO A 56 10.76 8.95 4.64
C PRO A 56 12.07 8.16 4.52
N GLY A 57 13.18 8.81 4.89
CA GLY A 57 14.49 8.15 4.87
C GLY A 57 15.07 8.02 3.46
N ARG A 58 16.37 7.71 3.39
CA ARG A 58 17.11 7.65 2.13
C ARG A 58 17.37 6.22 1.64
N SER A 59 17.63 5.31 2.57
CA SER A 59 18.00 3.91 2.30
C SER A 59 17.08 2.91 3.00
N ALA A 60 16.49 3.31 4.12
CA ALA A 60 15.56 2.50 4.88
C ALA A 60 14.43 3.38 5.44
N VAL A 61 13.28 2.75 5.63
CA VAL A 61 12.03 3.30 6.11
C VAL A 61 11.67 2.56 7.40
N GLU A 62 11.13 3.25 8.40
CA GLU A 62 10.59 2.56 9.58
C GLU A 62 9.46 1.63 9.16
N THR A 63 9.54 0.36 9.55
CA THR A 63 8.52 -0.65 9.21
C THR A 63 7.13 -0.20 9.66
N GLU A 64 7.02 0.52 10.78
CA GLU A 64 5.76 1.09 11.26
C GLU A 64 5.18 2.14 10.30
N TRP A 65 6.00 3.00 9.69
CA TRP A 65 5.50 3.92 8.67
C TRP A 65 4.91 3.13 7.50
N TRP A 66 5.62 2.10 7.04
CA TRP A 66 5.18 1.30 5.90
C TRP A 66 3.89 0.53 6.20
N LYS A 67 3.83 -0.10 7.36
CA LYS A 67 2.64 -0.77 7.88
C LYS A 67 1.43 0.17 7.97
N ASN A 68 1.61 1.41 8.40
CA ASN A 68 0.55 2.41 8.45
C ASN A 68 0.02 2.75 7.05
N GLN A 69 0.90 2.85 6.05
CA GLN A 69 0.48 3.04 4.65
C GLN A 69 -0.36 1.86 4.17
N LEU A 70 0.16 0.63 4.31
CA LEU A 70 -0.54 -0.60 3.92
C LEU A 70 -1.91 -0.75 4.59
N THR A 71 -1.99 -0.46 5.89
CA THR A 71 -3.26 -0.48 6.65
C THR A 71 -4.24 0.56 6.13
N THR A 72 -3.76 1.77 5.79
CA THR A 72 -4.60 2.83 5.21
C THR A 72 -5.17 2.39 3.86
N PHE A 73 -4.34 1.84 2.98
CA PHE A 73 -4.78 1.33 1.68
C PHE A 73 -5.82 0.22 1.83
N ARG A 74 -5.57 -0.72 2.77
CA ARG A 74 -6.50 -1.81 3.08
C ARG A 74 -7.89 -1.30 3.45
N LEU A 75 -7.97 -0.30 4.33
CA LEU A 75 -9.23 0.30 4.77
C LEU A 75 -9.96 0.99 3.61
N MET A 76 -9.24 1.70 2.75
CA MET A 76 -9.83 2.36 1.57
C MET A 76 -10.42 1.34 0.59
N THR A 77 -9.75 0.20 0.41
CA THR A 77 -10.25 -0.88 -0.44
C THR A 77 -11.48 -1.56 0.18
N ASP A 78 -11.55 -1.70 1.51
CA ASP A 78 -12.75 -2.22 2.20
C ASP A 78 -13.95 -1.27 2.09
N GLU A 79 -13.74 0.04 2.22
CA GLU A 79 -14.80 1.04 2.05
C GLU A 79 -15.37 1.05 0.62
N ALA A 80 -14.55 0.79 -0.40
CA ALA A 80 -15.00 0.65 -1.78
C ALA A 80 -15.98 -0.53 -1.96
N VAL A 81 -15.79 -1.63 -1.22
CA VAL A 81 -16.69 -2.81 -1.24
C VAL A 81 -18.04 -2.50 -0.58
N GLY A 82 -18.06 -1.69 0.47
CA GLY A 82 -19.29 -1.29 1.16
C GLY A 82 -20.21 -0.39 0.33
N ALA A 83 -19.66 0.37 -0.61
CA ALA A 83 -20.42 1.30 -1.45
C ALA A 83 -21.02 0.67 -2.72
N GLN A 84 -20.69 -0.58 -3.03
CA GLN A 84 -21.16 -1.29 -4.23
C GLN A 84 -22.30 -2.30 -3.96
N ASN A 85 -22.83 -2.36 -2.74
CA ASN A 85 -23.98 -3.21 -2.37
C ASN A 85 -25.25 -2.40 -2.09
#